data_AF-A0A6N7MGX8-F1
#
_entry.id   AF-A0A6N7MGX8-F1
#
_cell.length_a   1.000
_cell.length_b   1.000
_cell.length_c   1.000
_cell.angle_alpha   90.00
_cell.angle_beta   90.00
_cell.angle_gamma   90.00
#
_symmetry.space_group_name_H-M   'P 1'
#
loop_
_entity.id
_entity.type
_entity.pdbx_description
1 polymer ?
#
loop_
_entity_poly.entity_id
_entity_poly.type
_entity_poly.pdbx_seq_one_letter_code
_entity_poly.pdbx_strand_id
1 'polypeptide(L)'
;MKRYILKSLLKGRQKRIMLVIELFFSFIAFFFILSFIVREINNTKYPLGFDYDNLYKVDYDITTQSDDMDTMMENIKNIKNYIKTYPGVQNMGMCQSSFFFMKGYMHPYKPLLSNGITIPADQVNQMLANDELADILNLKLLEGRWFGVEDNASKNRPVVLTR
;
A
#
# COMPACT_ATOMS: atom_id res chain seq x y z
N MET A 1 35.88 -1.92 43.17
CA MET A 1 34.82 -2.92 42.89
C MET A 1 34.76 -3.39 41.43
N LYS A 2 34.58 -2.53 40.42
CA LYS A 2 34.45 -2.94 38.99
C LYS A 2 35.57 -3.86 38.47
N ARG A 3 36.83 -3.55 38.77
CA ARG A 3 38.00 -4.36 38.36
C ARG A 3 38.02 -5.78 38.95
N TYR A 4 37.45 -5.99 40.13
CA TYR A 4 37.48 -7.27 40.83
C TYR A 4 36.46 -8.25 40.25
N ILE A 5 35.27 -7.74 39.90
CA ILE A 5 34.19 -8.51 39.27
C ILE A 5 34.60 -8.95 37.86
N LEU A 6 35.13 -8.04 37.03
CA LEU A 6 35.67 -8.41 35.71
C LEU A 6 36.75 -9.48 35.83
N LYS A 7 37.67 -9.32 36.79
CA LYS A 7 38.77 -10.26 37.00
C LYS A 7 38.28 -11.62 37.52
N SER A 8 37.24 -11.69 38.34
CA SER A 8 36.68 -12.98 38.79
C SER A 8 35.85 -13.70 37.72
N LEU A 9 35.20 -12.95 36.82
CA LEU A 9 34.50 -13.50 35.63
C LEU A 9 35.49 -14.09 34.62
N LEU A 10 36.59 -13.39 34.36
CA LEU A 10 37.66 -13.82 33.44
C LEU A 10 38.54 -14.95 34.02
N LYS A 11 38.57 -15.13 35.34
CA LYS A 11 39.36 -16.19 36.01
C LYS A 11 38.59 -17.51 36.17
N GLY A 12 37.30 -17.54 35.84
CA GLY A 12 36.44 -18.72 35.95
C GLY A 12 36.51 -19.64 34.73
N ARG A 13 36.52 -20.97 34.97
CA ARG A 13 36.45 -22.06 33.96
C ARG A 13 35.56 -21.68 32.77
N GLN A 14 35.94 -22.11 31.55
CA GLN A 14 35.28 -21.91 30.25
C GLN A 14 33.76 -21.73 30.30
N LYS A 15 33.06 -22.53 31.11
CA LYS A 15 31.61 -22.45 31.36
C LYS A 15 31.10 -21.05 31.79
N ARG A 16 31.83 -20.28 32.60
CA ARG A 16 31.39 -18.93 33.04
C ARG A 16 31.51 -17.87 31.94
N ILE A 17 32.54 -17.96 31.10
CA ILE A 17 32.70 -17.08 29.94
C ILE A 17 31.65 -17.42 28.88
N MET A 18 31.37 -18.71 28.69
CA MET A 18 30.33 -19.18 27.77
C MET A 18 28.95 -18.61 28.11
N LEU A 19 28.57 -18.60 29.39
CA LEU A 19 27.31 -17.99 29.85
C LEU A 19 27.23 -16.48 29.59
N VAL A 20 28.33 -15.75 29.76
CA VAL A 20 28.36 -14.30 29.48
C VAL A 20 28.20 -14.04 27.98
N ILE A 21 28.83 -14.85 27.14
CA ILE A 21 28.71 -14.77 25.68
C ILE A 21 27.27 -15.09 25.24
N GLU A 22 26.66 -16.14 25.80
CA GLU A 22 25.28 -16.54 25.52
C GLU A 22 24.27 -15.45 25.88
N LEU A 23 24.43 -14.85 27.07
CA LEU A 23 23.60 -13.72 27.50
C LEU A 23 23.77 -12.50 26.59
N PHE A 24 25.00 -12.23 26.13
CA PHE A 24 25.29 -11.15 25.21
C PHE A 24 24.60 -11.34 23.85
N PHE A 25 24.67 -12.54 23.27
CA PHE A 25 23.97 -12.83 22.01
C PHE A 25 22.45 -12.83 22.18
N SER A 26 21.93 -13.33 23.31
CA SER A 26 20.50 -13.26 23.62
C SER A 26 20.02 -11.81 23.71
N PHE A 27 20.80 -10.93 24.32
CA PHE A 27 20.51 -9.50 24.39
C PHE A 27 20.52 -8.83 23.00
N ILE A 28 21.50 -9.15 22.15
CA ILE A 28 21.55 -8.63 20.78
C ILE A 28 20.32 -9.08 19.98
N ALA A 29 19.97 -10.36 20.05
CA ALA A 29 18.80 -10.89 19.35
C ALA A 29 17.51 -10.19 19.82
N PHE A 30 17.34 -10.04 21.13
CA PHE A 30 16.20 -9.33 21.71
C PHE A 30 16.15 -7.85 21.27
N PHE A 31 17.30 -7.18 21.24
CA PHE A 31 17.40 -5.80 20.76
C PHE A 31 17.00 -5.66 19.29
N PHE A 32 17.40 -6.60 18.42
CA PHE A 32 16.99 -6.60 17.01
C PHE A 32 15.49 -6.81 16.85
N ILE A 33 14.90 -7.74 17.61
CA ILE A 33 13.45 -7.99 17.58
C ILE A 33 12.70 -6.74 18.04
N LEU A 34 13.11 -6.12 19.13
CA LEU A 34 12.50 -4.87 19.61
C LEU A 34 12.64 -3.74 18.59
N SER A 35 13.82 -3.58 17.99
CA SER A 35 14.05 -2.57 16.96
C SER A 35 13.16 -2.79 15.74
N PHE A 36 12.99 -4.06 15.34
CA PHE A 36 12.07 -4.44 14.27
C PHE A 36 10.63 -4.09 14.62
N ILE A 37 10.14 -4.47 15.81
CA ILE A 37 8.79 -4.14 16.28
C ILE A 37 8.55 -2.63 16.29
N VAL A 38 9.49 -1.86 16.85
CA VAL A 38 9.40 -0.38 16.89
C VAL A 38 9.36 0.19 15.47
N ARG A 39 10.18 -0.34 14.56
CA ARG A 39 10.16 0.08 13.16
C ARG A 39 8.82 -0.20 12.49
N GLU A 40 8.26 -1.39 12.68
CA GLU A 40 6.95 -1.73 12.09
C GLU A 40 5.82 -0.88 12.68
N ILE A 41 5.82 -0.60 13.99
CA ILE A 41 4.85 0.31 14.63
C ILE A 41 5.01 1.75 14.12
N ASN A 42 6.23 2.21 13.89
CA ASN A 42 6.44 3.53 13.31
C ASN A 42 6.03 3.56 11.84
N ASN A 43 6.22 2.47 11.11
CA ASN A 43 5.80 2.32 9.72
C ASN A 43 4.28 2.53 9.54
N THR A 44 3.47 2.06 10.50
CA THR A 44 2.01 2.27 10.46
C THR A 44 1.57 3.72 10.74
N LYS A 45 2.48 4.56 11.26
CA LYS A 45 2.22 5.98 11.55
C LYS A 45 2.70 6.92 10.44
N TYR A 46 3.38 6.42 9.42
CA TYR A 46 3.80 7.27 8.31
C TYR A 46 2.56 7.81 7.59
N PRO A 47 2.53 9.11 7.25
CA PRO A 47 1.43 9.66 6.49
C PRO A 47 1.39 8.96 5.13
N LEU A 48 0.30 8.26 4.87
CA LEU A 48 0.11 7.45 3.66
C LEU A 48 -0.13 8.32 2.41
N GLY A 49 -0.33 9.63 2.60
CA GLY A 49 -0.62 10.58 1.52
C GLY A 49 -2.09 10.56 1.07
N PHE A 50 -2.93 9.80 1.77
CA PHE A 50 -4.37 9.70 1.56
C PHE A 50 -5.10 9.41 2.87
N ASP A 51 -6.34 9.83 2.94
CA ASP A 51 -7.23 9.58 4.06
C ASP A 51 -7.97 8.26 3.83
N TYR A 52 -8.00 7.42 4.87
CA TYR A 52 -8.72 6.14 4.85
C TYR A 52 -9.68 5.96 6.03
N ASP A 53 -9.78 6.97 6.88
CA ASP A 53 -10.70 6.98 8.01
C ASP A 53 -12.14 7.02 7.48
N ASN A 54 -12.95 6.02 7.85
CA ASN A 54 -14.35 5.85 7.45
C ASN A 54 -14.59 5.42 5.98
N LEU A 55 -13.64 4.69 5.38
CA LEU A 55 -13.85 4.05 4.09
C LEU A 55 -14.38 2.62 4.22
N TYR A 56 -15.38 2.30 3.41
CA TYR A 56 -15.86 0.94 3.22
C TYR A 56 -15.48 0.48 1.81
N LYS A 57 -14.74 -0.63 1.74
CA LYS A 57 -14.46 -1.32 0.49
C LYS A 57 -15.55 -2.34 0.23
N VAL A 58 -16.15 -2.29 -0.95
CA VAL A 58 -17.10 -3.30 -1.44
C VAL A 58 -16.49 -3.95 -2.67
N ASP A 59 -16.18 -5.24 -2.56
CA ASP A 59 -15.74 -6.03 -3.71
C ASP A 59 -16.98 -6.48 -4.49
N TYR A 60 -17.02 -6.15 -5.77
CA TYR A 60 -18.08 -6.56 -6.69
C TYR A 60 -17.44 -7.31 -7.86
N ASP A 61 -17.86 -8.55 -8.05
CA ASP A 61 -17.41 -9.38 -9.16
C ASP A 61 -18.46 -9.35 -10.26
N ILE A 62 -18.07 -8.82 -11.42
CA ILE A 62 -18.91 -8.79 -12.61
C ILE A 62 -18.82 -10.17 -13.26
N THR A 63 -19.64 -11.09 -12.78
CA THR A 63 -19.69 -12.47 -13.30
C THR A 63 -20.51 -12.61 -14.57
N THR A 64 -21.10 -11.52 -15.08
CA THR A 64 -21.93 -11.54 -16.29
C THR A 64 -21.08 -11.76 -17.53
N GLN A 65 -21.24 -12.95 -18.14
CA GLN A 65 -20.80 -13.30 -19.50
C GLN A 65 -21.50 -12.48 -20.60
N SER A 66 -22.06 -11.31 -20.29
CA SER A 66 -22.66 -10.44 -21.29
C SER A 66 -21.55 -9.63 -21.96
N ASP A 67 -21.28 -9.92 -23.23
CA ASP A 67 -20.34 -9.16 -24.09
C ASP A 67 -20.75 -7.69 -24.32
N ASP A 68 -21.87 -7.25 -23.73
CA ASP A 68 -22.40 -5.90 -23.88
C ASP A 68 -21.88 -4.96 -22.78
N MET A 69 -20.91 -4.14 -23.15
CA MET A 69 -20.33 -3.10 -22.31
C MET A 69 -21.36 -2.06 -21.86
N ASP A 70 -22.39 -1.77 -22.66
CA ASP A 70 -23.38 -0.75 -22.33
C ASP A 70 -24.24 -1.19 -21.14
N THR A 71 -24.73 -2.43 -21.17
CA THR A 71 -25.45 -3.05 -20.06
C THR A 71 -24.59 -3.09 -18.78
N MET A 72 -23.30 -3.39 -18.88
CA MET A 72 -22.39 -3.39 -17.74
C MET A 72 -22.26 -1.99 -17.12
N MET A 73 -22.07 -0.97 -17.96
CA MET A 73 -21.93 0.42 -17.51
C MET A 73 -23.23 0.95 -16.88
N GLU A 74 -24.39 0.56 -17.39
CA GLU A 74 -25.69 0.90 -16.81
C GLU A 74 -25.85 0.28 -15.41
N ASN A 75 -25.49 -1.00 -15.25
CA ASN A 75 -25.53 -1.67 -13.95
C ASN A 75 -24.63 -0.98 -12.91
N ILE A 76 -23.40 -0.63 -13.30
CA ILE A 76 -22.47 0.10 -12.45
C ILE A 76 -23.07 1.45 -12.02
N LYS A 77 -23.68 2.18 -12.96
CA LYS A 77 -24.33 3.47 -12.67
C LYS A 77 -25.49 3.31 -11.69
N ASN A 78 -26.30 2.26 -11.85
CA ASN A 78 -27.43 1.97 -10.97
C ASN A 78 -26.98 1.62 -9.56
N ILE A 79 -25.94 0.79 -9.42
CA ILE A 79 -25.32 0.46 -8.12
C ILE A 79 -24.80 1.74 -7.45
N LYS A 80 -24.08 2.59 -8.19
CA LYS A 80 -23.55 3.86 -7.68
C LYS A 80 -24.66 4.77 -7.18
N ASN A 81 -25.74 4.91 -7.94
CA ASN A 81 -26.89 5.72 -7.54
C ASN A 81 -27.58 5.15 -6.30
N TYR A 82 -27.76 3.84 -6.22
CA TYR A 82 -28.38 3.17 -5.08
C TYR A 82 -27.56 3.35 -3.80
N ILE A 83 -26.24 3.14 -3.86
CA ILE A 83 -25.36 3.32 -2.70
C ILE A 83 -25.37 4.78 -2.21
N LYS A 84 -25.42 5.76 -3.12
CA LYS A 84 -25.55 7.18 -2.76
C LYS A 84 -26.85 7.54 -2.04
N THR A 85 -27.88 6.67 -2.09
CA THR A 85 -29.13 6.91 -1.34
C THR A 85 -29.03 6.55 0.14
N TYR A 86 -28.01 5.79 0.56
CA TYR A 86 -27.87 5.38 1.95
C TYR A 86 -27.46 6.56 2.85
N PRO A 87 -28.15 6.76 3.99
CA PRO A 87 -27.77 7.79 4.94
C PRO A 87 -26.37 7.53 5.49
N GLY A 88 -25.50 8.54 5.41
CA GLY A 88 -24.11 8.46 5.85
C GLY A 88 -23.09 8.22 4.73
N VAL A 89 -23.53 7.83 3.53
CA VAL A 89 -22.63 7.76 2.36
C VAL A 89 -22.44 9.16 1.79
N GLN A 90 -21.23 9.72 1.98
CA GLN A 90 -20.90 11.04 1.45
C GLN A 90 -20.50 10.99 -0.03
N ASN A 91 -19.73 9.96 -0.41
CA ASN A 91 -19.25 9.80 -1.78
C ASN A 91 -18.95 8.32 -2.07
N MET A 92 -18.83 7.98 -3.36
CA MET A 92 -18.51 6.63 -3.82
C MET A 92 -17.60 6.67 -5.05
N GLY A 93 -16.51 5.91 -4.96
CA GLY A 93 -15.51 5.77 -6.00
C GLY A 93 -15.35 4.31 -6.39
N MET A 94 -14.68 4.08 -7.51
CA MET A 94 -14.44 2.76 -8.05
C MET A 94 -12.99 2.67 -8.50
N CYS A 95 -12.39 1.55 -8.14
CA CYS A 95 -11.05 1.20 -8.58
C CYS A 95 -11.02 -0.28 -8.95
N GLN A 96 -10.04 -0.67 -9.74
CA GLN A 96 -9.78 -2.09 -9.98
C GLN A 96 -9.14 -2.74 -8.74
N SER A 97 -9.04 -4.07 -8.76
CA SER A 97 -8.70 -4.94 -7.61
C SER A 97 -7.39 -4.62 -6.87
N SER A 98 -6.52 -3.74 -7.37
CA SER A 98 -5.32 -3.25 -6.70
C SER A 98 -5.60 -2.06 -5.77
N PHE A 99 -6.59 -2.17 -4.87
CA PHE A 99 -6.85 -1.13 -3.86
C PHE A 99 -5.80 -1.17 -2.74
N PHE A 100 -5.51 0.01 -2.16
CA PHE A 100 -4.47 0.20 -1.16
C PHE A 100 -4.50 -0.87 -0.05
N PHE A 101 -3.31 -1.31 0.38
CA PHE A 101 -3.07 -2.35 1.39
C PHE A 101 -3.38 -3.80 0.97
N MET A 102 -3.87 -4.05 -0.25
CA MET A 102 -4.13 -5.41 -0.71
C MET A 102 -2.90 -6.02 -1.40
N LYS A 103 -2.70 -7.34 -1.22
CA LYS A 103 -1.66 -8.13 -1.91
C LYS A 103 -2.03 -8.44 -3.37
N GLY A 104 -2.53 -7.44 -4.10
CA GLY A 104 -2.89 -7.55 -5.51
C GLY A 104 -2.05 -6.58 -6.32
N TYR A 105 -1.06 -7.10 -7.04
CA TYR A 105 -0.31 -6.32 -8.02
C TYR A 105 -0.97 -6.50 -9.38
N MET A 106 -1.29 -5.39 -10.03
CA MET A 106 -1.57 -5.43 -11.45
C MET A 106 -0.35 -4.86 -12.16
N HIS A 107 0.22 -5.65 -13.05
CA HIS A 107 1.35 -5.22 -13.86
C HIS A 107 0.84 -4.75 -15.23
N PRO A 108 1.47 -3.73 -15.83
CA PRO A 108 1.23 -3.43 -17.24
C PRO A 108 1.57 -4.64 -18.11
N TYR A 109 0.88 -4.81 -19.23
CA TYR A 109 1.15 -5.92 -20.16
C TYR A 109 2.55 -5.90 -20.78
N LYS A 110 3.19 -4.73 -20.81
CA LYS A 110 4.52 -4.52 -21.42
C LYS A 110 5.40 -3.67 -20.49
N PRO A 111 6.74 -3.84 -20.58
CA PRO A 111 7.68 -2.95 -19.92
C PRO A 111 7.43 -1.49 -20.29
N LEU A 112 7.61 -0.58 -19.33
CA LEU A 112 7.52 0.85 -19.58
C LEU A 112 8.87 1.36 -20.09
N LEU A 113 8.83 2.21 -21.11
CA LEU A 113 10.01 2.88 -21.65
C LEU A 113 9.91 4.37 -21.30
N SER A 114 10.87 4.86 -20.52
CA SER A 114 10.95 6.28 -20.17
C SER A 114 12.40 6.75 -20.27
N ASN A 115 12.66 7.77 -21.09
CA ASN A 115 13.99 8.36 -21.30
C ASN A 115 15.12 7.34 -21.60
N GLY A 116 14.80 6.29 -22.36
CA GLY A 116 15.75 5.21 -22.70
C GLY A 116 15.97 4.16 -21.61
N ILE A 117 15.28 4.29 -20.47
CA ILE A 117 15.26 3.30 -19.39
C ILE A 117 14.05 2.38 -19.59
N THR A 118 14.31 1.08 -19.63
CA THR A 118 13.27 0.05 -19.63
C THR A 118 12.98 -0.35 -18.18
N ILE A 119 11.74 -0.12 -17.74
CA ILE A 119 11.25 -0.55 -16.44
C ILE A 119 10.48 -1.85 -16.64
N PRO A 120 10.93 -2.96 -16.03
CA PRO A 120 10.23 -4.24 -16.09
C PRO A 120 8.79 -4.11 -15.55
N ALA A 121 7.84 -4.77 -16.23
CA ALA A 121 6.43 -4.68 -15.89
C ALA A 121 6.10 -5.18 -14.47
N ASP A 122 6.81 -6.22 -14.02
CA ASP A 122 6.71 -6.80 -12.68
C ASP A 122 7.16 -5.85 -11.55
N GLN A 123 7.85 -4.75 -11.90
CA GLN A 123 8.27 -3.72 -10.96
C GLN A 123 7.28 -2.55 -10.89
N VAL A 124 6.21 -2.58 -11.68
CA VAL A 124 5.20 -1.52 -11.74
C VAL A 124 3.87 -2.07 -11.26
N ASN A 125 3.29 -1.43 -10.26
CA ASN A 125 1.89 -1.64 -9.92
C ASN A 125 1.03 -0.58 -10.60
N GLN A 126 -0.01 -1.00 -11.31
CA GLN A 126 -1.00 -0.11 -11.91
C GLN A 126 -2.36 -0.30 -11.24
N MET A 127 -3.14 0.78 -11.19
CA MET A 127 -4.51 0.75 -10.72
C MET A 127 -5.34 1.63 -11.65
N LEU A 128 -6.46 1.09 -12.14
CA LEU A 128 -7.48 1.92 -12.78
C LEU A 128 -8.35 2.52 -11.69
N ALA A 129 -8.55 3.83 -11.77
CA ALA A 129 -9.35 4.61 -10.85
C ALA A 129 -10.28 5.51 -11.64
N ASN A 130 -11.46 5.79 -11.07
CA ASN A 130 -12.36 6.81 -11.59
C ASN A 130 -12.01 8.20 -11.05
N ASP A 131 -12.66 9.21 -11.64
CA ASP A 131 -12.46 10.63 -11.32
C ASP A 131 -12.72 10.92 -9.84
N GLU A 132 -13.72 10.28 -9.22
CA GLU A 132 -14.10 10.55 -7.82
C GLU A 132 -13.11 10.01 -6.78
N LEU A 133 -12.19 9.11 -7.14
CA LEU A 133 -11.35 8.43 -6.17
C LEU A 133 -10.39 9.40 -5.45
N ALA A 134 -9.88 10.43 -6.15
CA ALA A 134 -8.98 11.40 -5.54
C ALA A 134 -9.65 12.18 -4.42
N ASP A 135 -10.90 12.61 -4.62
CA ASP A 135 -11.63 13.38 -3.62
C ASP A 135 -11.98 12.53 -2.39
N ILE A 136 -12.35 11.26 -2.60
CA ILE A 136 -12.68 10.31 -1.53
C ILE A 136 -11.49 10.05 -0.63
N LEU A 137 -10.32 9.90 -1.24
CA LEU A 137 -9.07 9.63 -0.55
C LEU A 137 -8.34 10.91 -0.14
N ASN A 138 -8.90 12.09 -0.44
CA ASN A 138 -8.27 13.38 -0.22
C ASN A 138 -6.82 13.43 -0.74
N LEU A 139 -6.60 12.90 -1.95
CA LEU A 139 -5.27 12.77 -2.55
C LEU A 139 -4.67 14.15 -2.80
N LYS A 140 -3.45 14.35 -2.31
CA LYS A 140 -2.68 15.57 -2.56
C LYS A 140 -1.76 15.38 -3.74
N LEU A 141 -2.14 15.96 -4.88
CA LEU A 141 -1.30 16.02 -6.07
C LEU A 141 -0.16 17.01 -5.86
N LEU A 142 1.08 16.57 -6.10
CA LEU A 142 2.25 17.44 -6.07
C LEU A 142 2.35 18.29 -7.33
N GLU A 143 1.99 17.71 -8.48
CA GLU A 143 2.05 18.33 -9.79
C GLU A 143 0.88 17.83 -10.66
N GLY A 144 0.43 18.66 -11.61
CA GLY A 144 -0.63 18.31 -12.56
C GLY A 144 -2.04 18.34 -11.95
N ARG A 145 -2.92 17.47 -12.46
CA ARG A 145 -4.31 17.32 -12.03
C ARG A 145 -4.70 15.85 -11.99
N TRP A 146 -5.74 15.52 -11.22
CA TRP A 146 -6.37 14.22 -11.32
C TRP A 146 -7.13 14.06 -12.64
N PHE A 147 -7.58 12.85 -12.91
CA PHE A 147 -8.46 12.54 -14.04
C PHE A 147 -9.76 13.34 -13.96
N GLY A 148 -10.29 13.68 -15.13
CA GLY A 148 -11.57 14.36 -15.26
C GLY A 148 -12.33 13.91 -16.50
N VAL A 149 -13.55 14.45 -16.66
CA VAL A 149 -14.45 14.08 -17.74
C VAL A 149 -13.83 14.33 -19.13
N GLU A 150 -12.94 15.32 -19.24
CA GLU A 150 -12.18 15.64 -20.44
C GLU A 150 -11.21 14.54 -20.89
N ASP A 151 -10.83 13.64 -19.98
CA ASP A 151 -9.93 12.54 -20.28
C ASP A 151 -10.69 11.30 -20.78
N ASN A 152 -12.01 11.27 -20.58
CA ASN A 152 -12.86 10.20 -21.07
C ASN A 152 -12.82 10.18 -22.61
N ALA A 153 -12.46 9.02 -23.17
CA ALA A 153 -12.22 8.83 -24.61
C ALA A 153 -11.09 9.68 -25.21
N SER A 154 -10.19 10.24 -24.40
CA SER A 154 -8.96 10.86 -24.90
C SER A 154 -8.08 9.85 -25.65
N LYS A 155 -7.42 10.30 -26.72
CA LYS A 155 -6.43 9.50 -27.46
C LYS A 155 -5.21 9.17 -26.59
N ASN A 156 -4.87 10.07 -25.66
CA ASN A 156 -3.78 9.88 -24.73
C ASN A 156 -4.36 9.45 -23.40
N ARG A 157 -4.01 8.24 -22.94
CA ARG A 157 -4.43 7.75 -21.63
C ARG A 157 -3.66 8.52 -20.55
N PRO A 158 -4.34 9.31 -19.70
CA PRO A 158 -3.66 9.98 -18.61
C PRO A 158 -3.18 8.94 -17.59
N VAL A 159 -2.09 9.26 -16.91
CA VAL A 159 -1.55 8.43 -15.83
C VAL A 159 -1.15 9.34 -14.68
N VAL A 160 -1.34 8.86 -13.45
CA VAL A 160 -0.81 9.49 -12.24
C VAL A 160 0.26 8.58 -11.68
N LEU A 161 1.43 9.14 -11.39
CA LEU A 161 2.57 8.41 -10.86
C LEU A 161 2.77 8.75 -9.38
N THR A 162 3.04 7.72 -8.58
CA THR A 162 3.47 7.88 -7.20
C THR A 162 5.00 8.03 -7.16
N ARG A 163 5.51 8.72 -6.13
CA ARG A 163 6.95 8.88 -5.91
C ARG A 163 7.61 7.61 -5.40
#